data_AF-A0AAV6YJE1-F1
#
_entry.id   AF-A0AAV6YJE1-F1
#
_cell.length_a   1.000
_cell.length_b   1.000
_cell.length_c   1.000
_cell.angle_alpha   90.00
_cell.angle_beta   90.00
_cell.angle_gamma   90.00
#
_symmetry.space_group_name_H-M   'P 1'
#
loop_
_entity.id
_entity.type
_entity.pdbx_description
1 polymer ?
#
loop_
_entity_poly.entity_id
_entity_poly.type
_entity_poly.pdbx_seq_one_letter_code
_entity_poly.pdbx_strand_id
1 'polypeptide(L)'
;LCPQYWPENGVHRHGPIQVEFVSADLEEDIISRIFRIYNAARPQDGYRMVQQFQFLGWPMYRDTPVSKRSFLKLIRQVDKWQEEYNGGEGRTVVHCL
;
A
#
# COMPACT_ATOMS: atom_id res chain seq x y z
N LEU A 1 3.18 -17.42 1.21
CA LEU A 1 3.00 -16.47 2.34
C LEU A 1 3.87 -15.26 2.04
N CYS A 2 3.31 -14.05 2.05
CA CYS A 2 4.06 -12.82 1.83
C CYS A 2 4.59 -12.33 3.19
N PRO A 3 5.90 -12.33 3.44
CA PRO A 3 6.45 -11.77 4.67
C PRO A 3 6.12 -10.30 4.78
N GLN A 4 5.89 -9.82 6.01
CA GLN A 4 5.65 -8.41 6.25
C GLN A 4 6.89 -7.59 5.89
N TYR A 5 6.74 -6.66 4.95
CA TYR A 5 7.80 -5.78 4.43
C TYR A 5 7.59 -4.31 4.82
N TRP A 6 6.69 -4.03 5.77
CA TRP A 6 6.35 -2.68 6.22
C TRP A 6 6.37 -2.57 7.75
N PRO A 7 6.64 -1.37 8.30
CA PRO A 7 6.51 -1.11 9.73
C PRO A 7 5.04 -1.00 10.16
N GLU A 8 4.72 -1.43 11.36
CA GLU A 8 3.42 -1.14 12.00
C GLU A 8 3.41 0.22 12.71
N ASN A 9 4.58 0.71 13.13
CA ASN A 9 4.78 2.02 13.72
C ASN A 9 6.22 2.51 13.45
N GLY A 10 6.43 3.83 13.56
CA GLY A 10 7.76 4.43 13.44
C GLY A 10 8.40 4.22 12.06
N VAL A 11 9.72 3.96 12.06
CA VAL A 11 10.53 3.88 10.83
C VAL A 11 11.25 2.54 10.76
N HIS A 12 11.21 1.90 9.60
CA HIS A 12 11.98 0.69 9.28
C HIS A 12 12.94 0.93 8.11
N ARG A 13 14.09 0.24 8.09
CA ARG A 13 15.14 0.39 7.08
C ARG A 13 15.36 -0.91 6.29
N HIS A 14 15.25 -0.81 4.97
CA HIS A 14 15.62 -1.85 4.02
C HIS A 14 16.80 -1.35 3.17
N GLY A 15 18.02 -1.59 3.65
CA GLY A 15 19.22 -1.00 3.04
C GLY A 15 19.15 0.54 3.06
N PRO A 16 19.31 1.25 1.92
CA PRO A 16 19.20 2.70 1.86
C PRO A 16 17.77 3.23 1.92
N ILE A 17 16.75 2.35 1.83
CA ILE A 17 15.34 2.73 1.83
C ILE A 17 14.82 2.79 3.26
N GLN A 18 14.27 3.94 3.64
CA GLN A 18 13.53 4.15 4.88
C GLN A 18 12.03 4.16 4.58
N VAL A 19 11.27 3.39 5.34
CA VAL A 19 9.81 3.36 5.29
C VAL A 19 9.30 3.82 6.64
N GLU A 20 8.62 4.96 6.66
CA GLU A 20 7.98 5.54 7.84
C GLU A 20 6.47 5.27 7.78
N PHE A 21 5.91 4.73 8.85
CA PHE A 21 4.47 4.60 9.02
C PHE A 21 3.85 5.95 9.33
N VAL A 22 2.83 6.35 8.56
CA VAL A 22 2.11 7.62 8.76
C VAL A 22 0.74 7.37 9.36
N SER A 23 -0.06 6.52 8.73
CA SER A 23 -1.41 6.19 9.19
C SER A 23 -1.90 4.87 8.60
N ALA A 24 -2.94 4.33 9.21
CA ALA A 24 -3.70 3.21 8.64
C ALA A 24 -5.18 3.43 8.88
N ASP A 25 -5.99 2.88 7.99
CA ASP A 25 -7.44 2.82 8.11
C ASP A 25 -7.94 1.44 7.71
N LEU A 26 -9.05 1.00 8.30
CA LEU A 26 -9.70 -0.27 8.00
C LEU A 26 -11.12 0.00 7.53
N GLU A 27 -11.42 -0.36 6.29
CA GLU A 27 -12.74 -0.19 5.71
C GLU A 27 -13.22 -1.50 5.07
N GLU A 28 -14.28 -2.10 5.63
CA GLU A 28 -14.75 -3.45 5.24
C GLU A 28 -13.60 -4.48 5.29
N ASP A 29 -13.27 -5.08 4.15
CA ASP A 29 -12.23 -6.10 3.99
C ASP A 29 -10.90 -5.49 3.49
N ILE A 30 -10.68 -4.18 3.64
CA ILE A 30 -9.51 -3.47 3.10
C ILE A 30 -8.78 -2.76 4.23
N ILE A 31 -7.52 -3.12 4.44
CA ILE A 31 -6.59 -2.28 5.23
C ILE A 31 -5.87 -1.36 4.27
N SER A 32 -5.96 -0.05 4.50
CA SER A 32 -5.14 0.93 3.81
C SER A 32 -4.06 1.47 4.75
N ARG A 33 -2.83 1.63 4.26
CA ARG A 33 -1.70 2.17 5.04
C ARG A 33 -1.00 3.24 4.24
N ILE A 34 -0.75 4.38 4.86
CA ILE A 34 0.03 5.45 4.27
C ILE A 34 1.45 5.36 4.84
N PHE A 35 2.41 5.31 3.92
CA PHE A 35 3.83 5.33 4.23
C PHE A 35 4.49 6.55 3.62
N ARG A 36 5.51 7.06 4.32
CA ARG A 36 6.49 7.97 3.75
C ARG A 36 7.77 7.18 3.46
N ILE A 37 8.18 7.14 2.21
CA ILE A 37 9.37 6.41 1.76
C ILE A 37 10.47 7.39 1.38
N TYR A 38 11.66 7.19 1.95
CA TYR A 38 12.83 8.01 1.72
C TYR A 38 14.02 7.15 1.26
N ASN A 39 14.77 7.62 0.27
CA ASN A 39 15.99 6.96 -0.20
C ASN A 39 17.22 7.72 0.29
N ALA A 40 17.90 7.19 1.31
CA ALA A 40 19.09 7.80 1.89
C ALA A 40 20.29 7.86 0.93
N ALA A 41 20.29 7.06 -0.14
CA ALA A 41 21.32 7.15 -1.19
C ALA A 41 21.07 8.29 -2.18
N ARG A 42 19.86 8.87 -2.21
CA ARG A 42 19.46 9.98 -3.08
C ARG A 42 18.62 11.01 -2.31
N PRO A 43 19.22 11.69 -1.30
CA PRO A 43 18.51 12.61 -0.41
C PRO A 43 17.78 13.76 -1.14
N GLN A 44 18.31 14.19 -2.28
CA GLN A 44 17.77 15.25 -3.12
C GLN A 44 16.41 14.92 -3.75
N ASP A 45 16.06 13.63 -3.87
CA ASP A 45 14.76 13.21 -4.40
C ASP A 45 13.62 13.44 -3.40
N GLY A 46 13.95 13.81 -2.16
CA GLY A 46 12.98 13.97 -1.08
C GLY A 46 12.35 12.63 -0.67
N TYR A 47 11.08 12.67 -0.29
CA TYR A 47 10.30 11.49 0.04
C TYR A 47 9.15 11.28 -0.94
N ARG A 48 8.64 10.05 -1.00
CA ARG A 48 7.40 9.71 -1.69
C ARG A 48 6.37 9.20 -0.70
N MET A 49 5.15 9.71 -0.81
CA MET A 49 4.01 9.11 -0.15
C MET A 49 3.58 7.87 -0.93
N VAL A 50 3.35 6.76 -0.23
CA VAL A 50 2.88 5.51 -0.82
C VAL A 50 1.70 5.02 0.01
N GLN A 51 0.57 4.75 -0.66
CA GLN A 51 -0.56 4.07 -0.05
C GLN A 51 -0.53 2.58 -0.43
N GLN A 52 -0.47 1.72 0.57
CA GLN A 52 -0.64 0.28 0.42
C GLN A 52 -2.11 -0.06 0.71
N PHE A 53 -2.70 -0.88 -0.15
CA PHE A 53 -4.01 -1.48 0.09
C PHE A 53 -3.86 -2.99 0.23
N GLN A 54 -4.37 -3.56 1.31
CA GLN A 54 -4.36 -4.99 1.59
C GLN A 54 -5.79 -5.49 1.68
N PHE A 55 -6.19 -6.32 0.72
CA PHE A 55 -7.51 -6.94 0.70
C PHE A 55 -7.52 -8.25 1.48
N LEU A 56 -8.42 -8.38 2.44
CA LEU A 56 -8.58 -9.54 3.32
C LEU A 56 -9.74 -10.45 2.87
N GLY A 57 -10.64 -9.94 2.03
CA GLY A 57 -11.88 -10.60 1.61
C GLY A 57 -11.71 -11.66 0.51
N TRP A 58 -10.48 -12.12 0.26
CA TRP A 58 -10.16 -13.16 -0.72
C TRP A 58 -9.43 -14.35 -0.07
N PRO A 59 -10.17 -15.34 0.46
CA PRO A 59 -9.58 -16.55 1.02
C PRO A 59 -8.85 -17.37 -0.03
N MET A 60 -7.72 -17.99 0.33
CA MET A 60 -6.89 -18.77 -0.61
C MET A 60 -7.61 -19.97 -1.26
N TYR A 61 -8.63 -20.52 -0.60
CA TYR A 61 -9.37 -21.68 -1.11
C TYR A 61 -10.49 -21.30 -2.09
N ARG A 62 -10.60 -20.02 -2.49
CA ARG A 62 -11.61 -19.54 -3.44
C ARG A 62 -11.00 -18.91 -4.67
N ASP A 63 -11.63 -19.16 -5.81
CA ASP A 63 -11.27 -18.52 -7.08
C ASP A 63 -11.73 -17.06 -7.18
N THR A 64 -12.62 -16.61 -6.30
CA THR A 64 -13.16 -15.24 -6.31
C THR A 64 -13.30 -14.66 -4.90
N PRO A 65 -13.27 -13.32 -4.75
CA PRO A 65 -13.59 -12.65 -3.49
C PRO A 65 -14.92 -13.10 -2.91
N VAL A 66 -15.03 -13.07 -1.57
CA VAL A 66 -16.30 -13.32 -0.88
C VAL A 66 -17.33 -12.24 -1.28
N SER A 67 -16.90 -10.99 -1.37
CA SER A 67 -17.74 -9.84 -1.73
C SER A 67 -17.20 -9.12 -2.96
N LYS A 68 -17.92 -9.22 -4.09
CA LYS A 68 -17.62 -8.44 -5.31
C LYS A 68 -17.70 -6.93 -5.05
N ARG A 69 -18.65 -6.51 -4.19
CA ARG A 69 -18.83 -5.11 -3.80
C ARG A 69 -17.59 -4.57 -3.09
N SER A 70 -17.07 -5.31 -2.10
CA SER A 70 -15.88 -4.89 -1.35
C SER A 70 -14.65 -4.86 -2.25
N PHE A 71 -14.52 -5.83 -3.17
CA PHE A 71 -13.43 -5.81 -4.14
C PHE A 71 -13.52 -4.62 -5.12
N LEU A 72 -14.70 -4.26 -5.62
CA LEU A 72 -14.87 -3.05 -6.45
C LEU A 72 -14.57 -1.77 -5.68
N LYS A 73 -14.77 -1.76 -4.36
CA LYS A 73 -14.42 -0.64 -3.49
C LYS A 73 -12.90 -0.45 -3.39
N LEU A 74 -12.14 -1.55 -3.29
CA LEU A 74 -10.68 -1.52 -3.38
C LEU A 74 -10.21 -0.83 -4.66
N ILE A 75 -10.77 -1.21 -5.82
CA ILE A 75 -10.41 -0.61 -7.11
C ILE A 75 -10.65 0.90 -7.09
N ARG A 76 -11.81 1.35 -6.58
CA ARG A 76 -12.11 2.79 -6.45
C ARG A 76 -11.16 3.53 -5.53
N GLN A 77 -10.71 2.91 -4.43
CA GLN A 77 -9.72 3.54 -3.54
C GLN A 77 -8.35 3.65 -4.22
N VAL A 78 -7.95 2.65 -5.02
CA VAL A 78 -6.72 2.69 -5.81
C VAL A 78 -6.80 3.80 -6.87
N ASP A 79 -7.90 3.87 -7.63
CA ASP A 79 -8.11 4.88 -8.66
C ASP A 79 -8.08 6.30 -8.05
N LYS A 80 -8.78 6.51 -6.95
CA LYS A 80 -8.77 7.78 -6.21
C LYS A 80 -7.36 8.18 -5.79
N TRP A 81 -6.58 7.24 -5.24
CA TRP A 81 -5.19 7.52 -4.86
C TRP A 81 -4.34 7.90 -6.06
N GLN A 82 -4.52 7.22 -7.21
CA GLN A 82 -3.79 7.54 -8.44
C GLN A 82 -4.14 8.94 -8.97
N GLU A 83 -5.42 9.35 -8.91
CA GLU A 83 -5.86 10.69 -9.34
C GLU A 83 -5.31 11.80 -8.44
N GLU A 84 -5.28 11.59 -7.12
CA GLU A 84 -4.76 12.55 -6.14
C GLU A 84 -3.22 12.61 -6.09
N TYR A 85 -2.55 11.57 -6.61
CA TYR A 85 -1.10 11.46 -6.54
C TYR A 85 -0.39 12.40 -7.53
N ASN A 86 0.05 13.54 -7.02
CA ASN A 86 0.82 14.53 -7.77
C ASN A 86 2.32 14.20 -7.91
N GLY A 87 2.76 12.99 -7.55
CA GLY A 87 4.18 12.63 -7.36
C GLY A 87 4.95 12.14 -8.60
N GLY A 88 4.40 12.33 -9.81
CA GLY A 88 5.03 11.98 -11.09
C GLY A 88 4.64 10.60 -11.63
N GLU A 89 5.38 10.09 -12.62
CA GLU A 89 5.13 8.76 -13.21
C GLU A 89 5.36 7.65 -12.17
N GLY A 90 4.27 7.02 -11.74
CA GLY A 90 4.26 5.85 -10.87
C GLY A 90 3.35 4.77 -11.45
N ARG A 91 3.67 3.51 -11.19
CA ARG A 91 2.81 2.36 -11.52
C ARG A 91 2.31 1.74 -10.25
N THR A 92 1.06 1.28 -10.25
CA THR A 92 0.54 0.46 -9.16
C THR A 92 1.22 -0.90 -9.17
N VAL A 93 1.82 -1.26 -8.05
CA VAL A 93 2.37 -2.60 -7.82
C VAL A 93 1.27 -3.46 -7.20
N VAL A 94 0.99 -4.60 -7.83
CA VAL A 94 0.03 -5.59 -7.35
C VAL A 94 0.77 -6.89 -7.07
N HIS A 95 0.55 -7.48 -5.91
CA HIS A 95 1.09 -8.79 -5.57
C HIS A 95 0.09 -9.60 -4.77
N CYS A 96 0.26 -10.91 -4.81
CA CYS A 96 -0.43 -11.88 -4.00
C CYS A 96 0.57 -12.97 -3.57
N LEU A 97 0.07 -14.13 -3.16
CA LEU A 97 0.86 -15.20 -2.54
C LEU A 97 1.56 -16.11 -3.54
#